data_AF-K1TZL3-F1
#
_entry.id   AF-K1TZL3-F1
#
_cell.length_a   1.000
_cell.length_b   1.000
_cell.length_c   1.000
_cell.angle_alpha   90.00
_cell.angle_beta   90.00
_cell.angle_gamma   90.00
#
_symmetry.space_group_name_H-M   'P 1'
#
loop_
_entity.id
_entity.type
_entity.pdbx_description
1 polymer ?
#
loop_
_entity_poly.entity_id
_entity_poly.type
_entity_poly.pdbx_seq_one_letter_code
_entity_poly.pdbx_strand_id
1 'polypeptide(L)'
;MLLTNKPILYVCNVDEASVVTGNKYVDAVREAVKDEGAEVLVIGAAIEADIAELDTYEEKQLFLQDLGLEEAGVNKLIRTAYKLLNLRTYFTAGPKEVRAWTFKNGMKARRRLGLF
;
A
#
# COMPACT_ATOMS: atom_id res chain seq x y z
N MET A 1 -15.30 -10.47 19.66
CA MET A 1 -14.21 -10.18 18.70
C MET A 1 -13.09 -9.52 19.50
N LEU A 2 -11.87 -10.06 19.48
CA LEU A 2 -10.73 -9.47 20.20
C LEU A 2 -10.01 -8.47 19.30
N LEU A 3 -9.48 -7.39 19.86
CA LEU A 3 -8.67 -6.42 19.10
C LEU A 3 -7.42 -7.06 18.51
N THR A 4 -6.82 -8.01 19.24
CA THR A 4 -5.61 -8.75 18.86
C THR A 4 -5.81 -9.70 17.68
N ASN A 5 -7.05 -9.99 17.29
CA ASN A 5 -7.33 -10.81 16.11
C ASN A 5 -7.37 -9.99 14.80
N LYS A 6 -7.26 -8.66 14.88
CA LYS A 6 -7.19 -7.84 13.67
C LYS A 6 -5.83 -8.05 13.00
N PRO A 7 -5.77 -8.19 11.67
CA PRO A 7 -4.50 -8.29 10.97
C PRO A 7 -3.72 -6.97 11.10
N ILE A 8 -2.40 -7.07 11.25
CA ILE A 8 -1.51 -5.95 11.57
C ILE A 8 -0.57 -5.68 10.40
N LEU A 9 -0.34 -4.39 10.13
CA LEU A 9 0.68 -3.90 9.20
C LEU A 9 1.56 -2.91 9.96
N TYR A 10 2.86 -3.18 10.02
CA TYR A 10 3.84 -2.26 10.59
C TYR A 10 4.33 -1.32 9.50
N VAL A 11 4.28 -0.02 9.78
CA VAL A 11 4.72 1.02 8.84
C VAL A 11 5.86 1.80 9.49
N CYS A 12 7.07 1.56 9.00
CA CYS A 12 8.28 2.22 9.47
C CYS A 12 8.51 3.50 8.69
N ASN A 13 8.29 4.63 9.35
CA ASN A 13 8.63 5.94 8.80
C ASN A 13 10.14 6.18 8.92
N VAL A 14 10.80 6.49 7.81
CA VAL A 14 12.26 6.67 7.74
C VAL A 14 12.65 7.96 7.01
N ASP A 15 13.92 8.33 7.14
CA ASP A 15 14.56 9.39 6.36
C ASP A 15 14.78 8.98 4.88
N GLU A 16 15.09 9.98 4.05
CA GLU A 16 15.31 9.83 2.61
C GLU A 16 16.42 8.85 2.24
N ALA A 17 17.55 8.89 2.95
CA ALA A 17 18.66 7.96 2.68
C ALA A 17 18.28 6.49 2.99
N SER A 18 17.27 6.29 3.82
CA SER A 18 16.82 4.98 4.28
C SER A 18 15.55 4.49 3.59
N VAL A 19 14.93 5.26 2.69
CA VAL A 19 13.62 4.90 2.10
C VAL A 19 13.69 3.67 1.19
N VAL A 20 14.84 3.44 0.53
CA VAL A 20 15.05 2.32 -0.39
C VAL A 20 15.50 1.06 0.35
N THR A 21 16.47 1.20 1.24
CA THR A 21 17.18 0.07 1.87
C THR A 21 16.70 -0.22 3.29
N GLY A 22 16.04 0.73 3.93
CA GLY A 22 15.78 0.72 5.37
C GLY A 22 16.99 1.15 6.18
N ASN A 23 16.87 1.02 7.51
CA ASN A 23 17.94 1.32 8.45
C ASN A 23 17.90 0.33 9.63
N LYS A 24 18.86 0.45 10.55
CA LYS A 24 18.96 -0.42 11.73
C LYS A 24 17.68 -0.49 12.57
N TYR A 25 16.84 0.56 12.56
CA TYR A 25 15.58 0.57 13.30
C TYR A 25 14.51 -0.24 12.58
N VAL A 26 14.46 -0.17 11.25
CA VAL A 26 13.61 -1.05 10.44
C VAL A 26 13.96 -2.51 10.68
N ASP A 27 15.25 -2.84 10.71
CA ASP A 27 15.70 -4.21 10.95
C ASP A 27 15.34 -4.70 12.36
N ALA A 28 15.46 -3.83 13.37
CA ALA A 28 15.00 -4.15 14.72
C ALA A 28 13.48 -4.41 14.77
N VAL A 29 12.66 -3.65 14.03
CA VAL A 29 11.23 -3.91 13.93
C VAL A 29 10.95 -5.23 13.23
N ARG A 30 11.61 -5.51 12.10
CA ARG A 30 11.47 -6.79 11.37
C ARG A 30 11.78 -7.98 12.26
N GLU A 31 12.84 -7.90 13.06
CA GLU A 31 13.21 -8.95 14.00
C GLU A 31 12.18 -9.10 15.14
N ALA A 32 11.68 -7.99 15.68
CA ALA A 32 10.70 -8.00 16.77
C ALA A 32 9.36 -8.63 16.38
N VAL A 33 8.93 -8.48 15.13
CA VAL A 33 7.60 -8.91 14.65
C VAL A 33 7.64 -10.15 13.76
N LYS A 34 8.81 -10.78 13.62
CA LYS A 34 9.03 -11.93 12.72
C LYS A 34 8.06 -13.10 12.97
N ASP A 35 7.67 -13.31 14.23
CA ASP A 35 6.82 -14.42 14.66
C ASP A 35 5.33 -14.09 14.56
N GLU A 36 4.97 -12.83 14.30
CA GLU A 36 3.57 -12.39 14.18
C GLU A 36 2.99 -12.65 12.77
N GLY A 37 3.85 -12.89 11.78
CA GLY A 37 3.44 -13.01 10.38
C GLY A 37 2.85 -11.71 9.81
N ALA A 38 3.14 -10.58 10.44
CA ALA A 38 2.70 -9.26 10.00
C ALA A 38 3.61 -8.72 8.88
N GLU A 39 3.01 -7.98 7.95
CA GLU A 39 3.80 -7.28 6.93
C GLU A 39 4.48 -6.04 7.53
N VAL A 40 5.69 -5.75 7.08
CA VAL A 40 6.46 -4.56 7.45
C VAL A 40 6.72 -3.74 6.19
N LEU A 41 6.30 -2.48 6.19
CA LEU A 41 6.49 -1.53 5.10
C LEU A 41 7.41 -0.41 5.54
N VAL A 42 8.29 0.04 4.65
CA VAL A 42 9.12 1.24 4.86
C VAL A 42 8.56 2.37 4.01
N ILE A 43 8.34 3.54 4.61
CA ILE A 43 7.89 4.76 3.92
C ILE A 43 8.67 5.97 4.42
N GLY A 44 8.85 6.98 3.58
CA GLY A 44 9.36 8.29 4.01
C GLY A 44 8.23 9.29 4.01
N ALA A 45 7.58 9.53 5.15
CA ALA A 45 6.36 10.33 5.20
C ALA A 45 6.55 11.78 4.69
N ALA A 46 7.73 12.37 4.89
CA ALA A 46 8.07 13.68 4.34
C ALA A 46 8.14 13.64 2.80
N ILE A 47 8.84 12.65 2.24
CA ILE A 47 8.96 12.41 0.80
C ILE A 47 7.58 12.21 0.17
N GLU A 48 6.69 11.45 0.83
CA GLU A 48 5.32 11.24 0.34
C GLU A 48 4.50 12.54 0.32
N ALA A 49 4.74 13.46 1.26
CA ALA A 49 4.10 14.77 1.25
C ALA A 49 4.59 15.60 0.05
N ASP A 50 5.90 15.61 -0.20
CA ASP A 50 6.49 16.30 -1.35
C ASP A 50 5.94 15.73 -2.68
N ILE A 51 5.88 14.40 -2.81
CA ILE A 51 5.30 13.72 -3.99
C ILE A 51 3.82 14.11 -4.19
N ALA A 52 3.08 14.32 -3.10
CA ALA A 52 1.66 14.68 -3.16
C ALA A 52 1.43 16.10 -3.69
N GLU A 53 2.40 17.01 -3.52
CA GLU A 53 2.35 18.38 -4.00
C GLU A 53 2.71 18.53 -5.49
N LEU A 54 3.37 17.52 -6.09
CA LEU A 54 3.67 17.51 -7.52
C LEU A 54 2.38 17.35 -8.33
N ASP A 55 2.22 18.15 -9.38
CA ASP A 55 0.98 18.19 -10.18
C ASP A 55 1.01 17.20 -11.34
N THR A 56 2.16 17.08 -12.00
CA THR A 56 2.26 16.26 -13.21
C THR A 56 2.81 14.86 -12.94
N TYR A 57 2.41 13.91 -13.77
CA TYR A 57 2.94 12.56 -13.71
C TYR A 57 4.46 12.54 -13.98
N GLU A 58 4.93 13.36 -14.92
CA GLU A 58 6.33 13.44 -15.31
C GLU A 58 7.22 13.92 -14.15
N GLU A 59 6.79 14.97 -13.44
CA GLU A 59 7.50 15.47 -12.24
C GLU A 59 7.58 14.40 -11.15
N LYS A 60 6.46 13.71 -10.88
CA LYS A 60 6.45 12.60 -9.91
C LYS A 60 7.41 11.50 -10.29
N GLN A 61 7.45 11.12 -11.56
CA GLN A 61 8.36 10.07 -12.03
C GLN A 61 9.82 10.49 -11.93
N LEU A 62 10.15 11.74 -12.29
CA LEU A 62 11.50 12.27 -12.17
C LEU A 62 11.96 12.25 -10.70
N PHE A 63 11.14 12.78 -9.79
CA PHE A 63 11.43 12.82 -8.36
C PHE A 63 11.62 11.42 -7.76
N LEU A 64 10.76 10.47 -8.13
CA LEU A 64 10.89 9.07 -7.70
C LEU A 64 12.20 8.44 -8.21
N GLN A 65 12.56 8.69 -9.48
CA GLN A 65 13.81 8.17 -10.06
C GLN A 65 15.04 8.74 -9.39
N ASP A 66 15.05 10.04 -9.04
CA ASP A 66 16.15 10.69 -8.33
C ASP A 66 16.38 10.06 -6.94
N LEU A 67 15.31 9.60 -6.30
CA LEU A 67 15.34 8.88 -5.03
C LEU A 67 15.59 7.36 -5.17
N GLY A 68 15.70 6.84 -6.39
CA GLY A 68 15.83 5.41 -6.65
C GLY A 68 14.56 4.60 -6.34
N LEU A 69 13.40 5.24 -6.37
CA LEU A 69 12.09 4.63 -6.15
C LEU A 69 11.37 4.41 -7.48
N GLU A 70 10.75 3.24 -7.64
CA GLU A 70 9.90 2.95 -8.81
C GLU A 70 8.46 3.49 -8.64
N GLU A 71 8.03 3.67 -7.39
CA GLU A 71 6.68 4.14 -7.06
C GLU A 71 6.64 4.75 -5.66
N ALA A 72 5.64 5.61 -5.43
CA ALA A 72 5.34 6.18 -4.12
C ALA A 72 5.01 5.10 -3.07
N GLY A 73 5.54 5.27 -1.86
CA GLY A 73 5.29 4.40 -0.71
C GLY A 73 3.82 4.38 -0.30
N VAL A 74 3.07 5.48 -0.47
CA VAL A 74 1.61 5.51 -0.25
C VAL A 74 0.88 4.52 -1.16
N ASN A 75 1.32 4.34 -2.41
CA ASN A 75 0.71 3.35 -3.31
C ASN A 75 0.97 1.91 -2.83
N LYS A 76 2.17 1.64 -2.32
CA LYS A 76 2.49 0.35 -1.69
C LYS A 76 1.62 0.13 -0.45
N LEU A 77 1.50 1.15 0.41
CA LEU A 77 0.67 1.11 1.61
C LEU A 77 -0.81 0.79 1.29
N ILE A 78 -1.39 1.48 0.31
CA ILE A 78 -2.78 1.24 -0.12
C ILE A 78 -2.95 -0.21 -0.57
N ARG A 79 -2.07 -0.72 -1.43
CA ARG A 79 -2.18 -2.10 -1.94
C ARG A 79 -1.97 -3.14 -0.84
N THR A 80 -1.03 -2.93 0.07
CA THR A 80 -0.82 -3.83 1.21
C THR A 80 -2.00 -3.81 2.17
N ALA A 81 -2.53 -2.64 2.54
CA ALA A 81 -3.72 -2.54 3.39
C ALA A 81 -4.94 -3.20 2.74
N TYR A 82 -5.10 -3.06 1.42
CA TYR A 82 -6.19 -3.70 0.67
C TYR A 82 -6.08 -5.23 0.71
N LYS A 83 -4.86 -5.78 0.56
CA LYS A 83 -4.58 -7.21 0.73
C LYS A 83 -4.81 -7.67 2.18
N LEU A 84 -4.36 -6.89 3.17
CA LEU A 84 -4.53 -7.16 4.61
C LEU A 84 -6.00 -7.30 5.00
N LEU A 85 -6.87 -6.46 4.40
CA LEU A 85 -8.33 -6.52 4.57
C LEU A 85 -8.99 -7.66 3.77
N ASN A 86 -8.19 -8.48 3.09
CA ASN A 86 -8.62 -9.57 2.21
C ASN A 86 -9.59 -9.09 1.12
N LEU A 87 -9.30 -7.91 0.56
CA LEU A 87 -10.08 -7.30 -0.51
C LEU A 87 -9.45 -7.60 -1.88
N ARG A 88 -10.30 -7.65 -2.91
CA ARG A 88 -9.92 -7.80 -4.32
C ARG A 88 -10.81 -6.90 -5.18
N THR A 89 -10.34 -6.67 -6.41
CA THR A 89 -11.01 -5.80 -7.38
C THR A 89 -11.52 -6.62 -8.56
N TYR A 90 -12.74 -6.35 -9.03
CA TYR A 90 -13.21 -6.75 -10.36
C TYR A 90 -13.59 -5.51 -11.16
N PHE A 91 -13.58 -5.62 -12.49
CA PHE A 91 -13.88 -4.50 -13.37
C PHE A 91 -15.20 -4.71 -14.10
N THR A 92 -15.94 -3.61 -14.26
CA THR A 92 -16.99 -3.48 -15.28
C THR A 92 -16.48 -2.51 -16.32
N ALA A 93 -16.54 -2.89 -17.60
CA ALA A 93 -16.10 -2.06 -18.71
C ALA A 93 -17.22 -1.93 -19.73
N GLY A 94 -17.57 -0.70 -20.09
CA GLY A 94 -18.53 -0.38 -21.13
C GLY A 94 -18.17 0.94 -21.83
N PRO A 95 -18.91 1.31 -22.89
CA PRO A 95 -18.57 2.49 -23.70
C PRO A 95 -18.57 3.82 -22.94
N LYS A 96 -19.32 3.90 -21.84
CA LYS A 96 -19.45 5.11 -21.01
C LYS A 96 -18.57 5.12 -19.77
N GLU A 97 -18.21 3.95 -19.25
CA GLU A 97 -17.57 3.84 -17.96
C GLU A 97 -16.74 2.56 -17.86
N VAL A 98 -15.55 2.70 -17.29
CA VAL A 98 -14.74 1.60 -16.78
C VAL A 98 -14.60 1.81 -15.28
N ARG A 99 -15.03 0.84 -14.48
CA ARG A 99 -15.04 0.97 -13.02
C ARG A 99 -14.45 -0.25 -12.33
N ALA A 100 -13.68 0.04 -11.29
CA ALA A 100 -13.12 -0.92 -10.35
C ALA A 100 -14.04 -1.09 -9.13
N TRP A 101 -14.42 -2.33 -8.83
CA TRP A 101 -15.32 -2.66 -7.72
C TRP A 101 -14.60 -3.50 -6.67
N THR A 102 -14.69 -3.04 -5.41
CA THR A 102 -14.07 -3.71 -4.25
C THR A 102 -14.96 -4.81 -3.69
N PHE A 103 -14.41 -5.99 -3.47
CA PHE A 103 -15.10 -7.11 -2.82
C PHE A 103 -14.17 -7.90 -1.90
N LYS A 104 -14.73 -8.64 -0.94
CA LYS A 104 -13.96 -9.58 -0.11
C LYS A 104 -13.62 -10.85 -0.89
N ASN A 105 -12.37 -11.28 -0.80
CA ASN A 105 -11.93 -12.53 -1.41
C ASN A 105 -12.80 -13.72 -0.95
N GLY A 106 -13.09 -14.65 -1.86
CA GLY A 106 -14.01 -15.77 -1.62
C GLY A 106 -15.50 -15.45 -1.76
N MET A 107 -15.89 -14.20 -2.02
CA MET A 107 -17.28 -13.85 -2.27
C MET A 107 -17.81 -14.47 -3.58
N LYS A 108 -18.96 -15.17 -3.50
CA LYS A 108 -19.62 -15.77 -4.68
C LYS A 108 -19.99 -14.72 -5.72
N ALA A 109 -19.92 -15.08 -7.00
CA ALA A 109 -20.24 -14.20 -8.13
C ALA A 109 -21.61 -13.50 -7.98
N ARG A 110 -22.67 -14.23 -7.63
CA ARG A 110 -24.01 -13.66 -7.42
C ARG A 110 -24.04 -12.52 -6.40
N ARG A 111 -23.26 -12.61 -5.32
CA ARG A 111 -23.19 -11.57 -4.28
C ARG A 111 -22.35 -10.37 -4.72
N ARG A 112 -21.32 -10.60 -5.54
CA ARG A 112 -20.49 -9.53 -6.11
C ARG A 112 -21.26 -8.67 -7.11
N LEU A 113 -22.08 -9.29 -7.96
CA LEU A 113 -22.90 -8.57 -8.94
C LEU A 113 -23.92 -7.61 -8.32
N GLY A 114 -24.27 -7.76 -7.03
CA GLY A 114 -25.12 -6.80 -6.32
C GLY A 114 -24.38 -5.58 -5.77
N LEU A 115 -23.06 -5.49 -5.96
CA LEU A 115 -22.28 -4.27 -5.70
C LEU A 115 -22.30 -3.33 -6.90
N PHE A 116 -22.45 -3.89 -8.10
CA PHE A 116 -22.69 -3.18 -9.36
C PHE A 116 -24.14 -2.70 -9.43
#